data_AF-A0A2D6AZ45-F1
#
_entry.id   AF-A0A2D6AZ45-F1
#
_cell.length_a   1.000
_cell.length_b   1.000
_cell.length_c   1.000
_cell.angle_alpha   90.00
_cell.angle_beta   90.00
_cell.angle_gamma   90.00
#
_symmetry.space_group_name_H-M   'P 1'
#
loop_
_entity.id
_entity.type
_entity.pdbx_description
1 polymer ?
#
loop_
_entity_poly.entity_id
_entity_poly.type
_entity_poly.pdbx_seq_one_letter_code
_entity_poly.pdbx_strand_id
1 'polypeptide(L)'
;MNLLLFVLAAYGLTQITVYGRIFDRIRPSHHFFHCPMCVGWWIGLFLWAINGFTELFTFDYSIATAFLLACISSGTSYMLGMTFNDDGVNFKIRGDK
;
A
#
# COMPACT_ATOMS: atom_id res chain seq x y z
N MET A 1 -17.47 2.40 1.51
CA MET A 1 -16.92 2.30 0.13
C MET A 1 -15.56 2.98 0.03
N ASN A 2 -15.44 4.23 0.50
CA ASN A 2 -14.20 5.03 0.45
C ASN A 2 -12.97 4.33 1.04
N LEU A 3 -13.09 3.66 2.21
CA LEU A 3 -11.97 2.97 2.82
C LEU A 3 -11.46 1.79 1.99
N LEU A 4 -12.36 1.01 1.39
CA LEU A 4 -11.96 -0.14 0.56
C LEU A 4 -11.31 0.33 -0.74
N LEU A 5 -11.86 1.37 -1.38
CA LEU A 5 -11.27 1.98 -2.56
C LEU A 5 -9.89 2.59 -2.25
N PHE A 6 -9.76 3.27 -1.11
CA PHE A 6 -8.49 3.77 -0.62
C PHE A 6 -7.47 2.66 -0.42
N VAL A 7 -7.85 1.56 0.27
CA VAL A 7 -6.97 0.42 0.51
C VAL A 7 -6.53 -0.25 -0.78
N LEU A 8 -7.45 -0.47 -1.73
CA LEU A 8 -7.10 -1.07 -3.02
C LEU A 8 -6.21 -0.16 -3.87
N ALA A 9 -6.47 1.15 -3.88
CA ALA A 9 -5.64 2.13 -4.57
C ALA A 9 -4.23 2.22 -3.94
N ALA A 10 -4.17 2.29 -2.61
CA ALA A 10 -2.93 2.25 -1.85
C ALA A 10 -2.12 0.99 -2.13
N TYR A 11 -2.76 -0.18 -2.07
CA TYR A 11 -2.13 -1.46 -2.36
C TYR A 11 -1.59 -1.49 -3.78
N GLY A 12 -2.41 -1.17 -4.79
CA GLY A 12 -2.00 -1.16 -6.19
C GLY A 12 -0.81 -0.23 -6.45
N LEU A 13 -0.86 1.00 -5.93
CA LEU A 13 0.23 1.95 -6.06
C LEU A 13 1.51 1.44 -5.35
N THR A 14 1.36 0.78 -4.20
CA THR A 14 2.49 0.18 -3.46
C THR A 14 3.13 -0.94 -4.27
N GLN A 15 2.34 -1.85 -4.84
CA GLN A 15 2.86 -2.94 -5.66
C GLN A 15 3.58 -2.42 -6.91
N ILE A 16 3.00 -1.43 -7.59
CA ILE A 16 3.61 -0.80 -8.77
C ILE A 16 4.94 -0.13 -8.38
N THR A 17 4.99 0.58 -7.26
CA THR A 17 6.18 1.31 -6.83
C THR A 17 7.29 0.37 -6.34
N VAL A 18 6.96 -0.73 -5.68
CA VAL A 18 7.93 -1.67 -5.08
C VAL A 18 8.37 -2.78 -6.04
N TYR A 19 7.47 -3.29 -6.88
CA TYR A 19 7.73 -4.45 -7.74
C TYR A 19 7.64 -4.13 -9.24
N GLY A 20 7.06 -2.99 -9.61
CA GLY A 20 6.95 -2.60 -11.01
C GLY A 20 8.32 -2.30 -11.63
N ARG A 21 8.65 -3.01 -12.72
CA ARG A 21 9.91 -2.83 -13.47
C ARG A 21 10.09 -1.42 -14.06
N ILE A 22 8.98 -0.71 -14.30
CA ILE A 22 8.98 0.67 -14.84
C ILE A 22 9.80 1.60 -13.94
N PHE A 23 9.78 1.35 -12.62
CA PHE A 23 10.47 2.18 -11.63
C PHE A 23 11.89 1.72 -11.32
N ASP A 24 12.40 0.63 -11.91
CA ASP A 24 13.73 0.10 -11.57
C ASP A 24 14.87 1.10 -11.83
N ARG A 25 14.70 1.99 -12.82
CA ARG A 25 15.70 3.04 -13.13
C ARG A 25 15.68 4.21 -12.13
N ILE A 26 14.56 4.45 -11.47
CA ILE A 26 14.35 5.61 -10.57
C ILE A 26 14.42 5.16 -9.10
N ARG A 27 14.05 3.91 -8.80
CA ARG A 27 13.99 3.35 -7.45
C ARG A 27 15.39 3.29 -6.83
N PRO A 28 15.63 3.96 -5.68
CA PRO A 28 16.89 3.85 -4.98
C PRO A 28 17.12 2.43 -4.44
N SER A 29 18.38 2.00 -4.36
CA SER A 29 18.76 0.67 -3.84
C SER A 29 18.58 0.49 -2.33
N HIS A 30 18.09 1.52 -1.62
CA HIS A 30 17.89 1.44 -0.18
C HIS A 30 16.72 0.51 0.19
N HIS A 31 16.84 -0.20 1.32
CA HIS A 31 15.86 -1.18 1.79
C HIS A 31 14.42 -0.65 1.91
N PHE A 32 14.23 0.64 2.17
CA PHE A 32 12.92 1.25 2.36
C PHE A 32 12.06 1.24 1.08
N PHE A 33 12.68 1.29 -0.10
CA PHE A 33 11.96 1.30 -1.38
C PHE A 33 11.60 -0.09 -1.90
N HIS A 34 12.10 -1.13 -1.24
CA HIS A 34 11.81 -2.53 -1.54
C HIS A 34 10.86 -3.16 -0.51
N CYS A 35 10.43 -2.38 0.49
CA CYS A 35 9.54 -2.84 1.55
C CYS A 35 8.11 -2.31 1.31
N PRO A 36 7.11 -3.18 1.05
CA PRO A 36 5.73 -2.75 0.82
C PRO A 36 5.10 -2.06 2.04
N MET A 37 5.52 -2.37 3.27
CA MET A 37 5.07 -1.62 4.45
C MET A 37 5.56 -0.17 4.45
N CYS A 38 6.84 0.04 4.11
CA CYS A 38 7.46 1.35 4.17
C CYS A 38 6.91 2.25 3.07
N VAL A 39 6.89 1.74 1.83
CA VAL A 39 6.34 2.47 0.69
C VAL A 39 4.83 2.67 0.85
N GLY A 40 4.12 1.65 1.34
CA GLY A 40 2.67 1.74 1.61
C GLY A 40 2.31 2.83 2.61
N TRP A 41 3.13 3.07 3.64
CA TRP A 41 2.91 4.19 4.57
C TRP A 41 2.95 5.55 3.86
N TRP A 42 4.00 5.79 3.06
CA TRP A 42 4.15 7.03 2.29
C TRP A 42 3.04 7.21 1.26
N ILE A 43 2.62 6.12 0.63
CA ILE A 43 1.52 6.11 -0.32
C ILE A 43 0.20 6.48 0.36
N GLY A 44 -0.05 5.99 1.57
CA GLY A 44 -1.24 6.36 2.33
C GLY A 44 -1.30 7.86 2.64
N LEU A 45 -0.16 8.46 3.02
CA LEU A 45 -0.04 9.91 3.19
C LEU A 45 -0.25 10.67 1.87
N PHE A 46 0.36 10.19 0.79
CA PHE A 46 0.21 10.78 -0.54
C PHE A 46 -1.25 10.77 -1.00
N LEU A 47 -1.93 9.64 -0.88
CA LEU A 47 -3.35 9.50 -1.24
C LEU A 47 -4.24 10.39 -0.38
N TRP A 48 -3.98 10.50 0.93
CA TRP A 48 -4.69 11.45 1.79
C TRP A 48 -4.44 12.91 1.37
N ALA A 49 -3.22 13.26 0.97
CA ALA A 49 -2.90 14.62 0.53
C ALA A 49 -3.66 15.00 -0.75
N ILE A 50 -3.74 14.09 -1.72
CA ILE A 50 -4.42 14.32 -3.01
C ILE A 50 -5.95 14.10 -2.99
N ASN A 51 -6.49 13.71 -1.85
CA ASN A 51 -7.91 13.40 -1.66
C ASN A 51 -8.86 14.48 -2.24
N GLY A 52 -8.56 15.77 -2.06
CA GLY A 52 -9.35 16.89 -2.58
C GLY A 52 -9.30 17.08 -4.10
N PHE A 53 -8.45 16.32 -4.81
CA PHE A 53 -8.39 16.29 -6.27
C PHE A 53 -9.14 15.08 -6.86
N THR A 54 -9.78 14.25 -6.04
CA THR A 54 -10.51 13.06 -6.49
C THR A 54 -11.80 12.85 -5.70
N GLU A 55 -12.85 12.39 -6.38
CA GLU A 55 -14.10 11.99 -5.71
C GLU A 55 -14.10 10.49 -5.34
N LEU A 56 -13.04 9.75 -5.70
CA LEU A 56 -12.98 8.30 -5.53
C LEU A 56 -12.95 7.88 -4.06
N PHE A 57 -12.33 8.69 -3.21
CA PHE A 57 -12.34 8.53 -1.77
C PHE A 57 -12.17 9.92 -1.14
N THR A 58 -13.13 10.32 -0.32
CA THR A 58 -13.06 11.58 0.41
C THR A 58 -13.08 11.34 1.92
N PHE A 59 -12.02 11.80 2.58
CA PHE A 59 -11.81 11.76 4.03
C PHE A 59 -11.50 13.16 4.59
N ASP A 60 -11.65 13.30 5.91
CA ASP A 60 -11.34 14.56 6.59
C ASP A 60 -9.85 14.93 6.50
N TYR A 61 -9.61 16.22 6.28
CA TYR A 61 -8.29 16.83 6.29
C TYR A 61 -7.79 17.11 7.72
N SER A 62 -7.58 16.04 8.48
CA SER A 62 -6.93 16.08 9.80
C SER A 62 -5.63 15.29 9.78
N ILE A 63 -4.62 15.77 10.51
CA ILE A 63 -3.32 15.09 10.68
C ILE A 63 -3.51 13.70 11.30
N ALA A 64 -4.47 13.56 12.23
CA ALA A 64 -4.81 12.27 12.83
C ALA A 64 -5.35 11.30 11.77
N THR A 65 -6.24 11.78 10.89
CA THR A 65 -6.78 10.98 9.77
C THR A 65 -5.67 10.59 8.80
N ALA A 66 -4.76 11.50 8.46
CA ALA A 66 -3.60 11.23 7.62
C ALA A 66 -2.74 10.09 8.19
N PHE A 67 -2.41 10.17 9.47
CA PHE A 67 -1.60 9.16 10.15
C PHE A 67 -2.29 7.79 10.18
N LEU A 68 -3.59 7.76 10.54
CA LEU A 68 -4.36 6.51 10.58
C LEU A 68 -4.49 5.89 9.19
N LEU A 69 -4.74 6.68 8.14
CA LEU A 69 -4.80 6.21 6.76
C LEU A 69 -3.44 5.67 6.29
N ALA A 70 -2.33 6.30 6.69
CA ALA A 70 -0.99 5.81 6.41
C ALA A 70 -0.71 4.45 7.10
N CYS A 71 -1.13 4.29 8.36
CA CYS A 71 -1.04 3.02 9.07
C CYS A 71 -1.89 1.93 8.42
N ILE A 72 -3.14 2.24 8.04
CA ILE A 72 -4.03 1.31 7.35
C ILE A 72 -3.43 0.89 6.00
N SER A 73 -2.94 1.85 5.21
CA SER A 73 -2.27 1.60 3.94
C SER A 73 -1.06 0.68 4.09
N SER A 74 -0.20 0.95 5.08
CA SER A 74 0.98 0.14 5.37
C SER A 74 0.63 -1.31 5.75
N GLY A 75 -0.31 -1.48 6.69
CA GLY A 75 -0.72 -2.81 7.17
C GLY A 75 -1.43 -3.63 6.09
N THR A 76 -2.37 -3.01 5.37
CA THR A 76 -3.12 -3.69 4.31
C THR A 76 -2.26 -4.03 3.11
N SER A 77 -1.33 -3.16 2.70
CA SER A 77 -0.43 -3.44 1.59
C SER A 77 0.49 -4.63 1.86
N TYR A 78 0.98 -4.74 3.10
CA TYR A 78 1.75 -5.90 3.52
C TYR A 78 0.92 -7.17 3.60
N MET A 79 -0.26 -7.09 4.23
CA MET A 79 -1.17 -8.25 4.36
C MET A 79 -1.52 -8.79 2.97
N LEU A 80 -1.97 -7.93 2.06
CA LEU A 80 -2.35 -8.33 0.70
C LEU A 80 -1.16 -8.83 -0.11
N GLY A 81 0.03 -8.25 0.04
CA GLY A 81 1.25 -8.75 -0.61
C GLY A 81 1.75 -10.09 -0.07
N MET A 82 1.48 -10.40 1.20
CA MET A 82 1.77 -11.71 1.78
C MET A 82 0.72 -12.77 1.44
N THR A 83 -0.53 -12.36 1.23
CA THR A 83 -1.64 -13.26 0.89
C THR A 83 -1.70 -13.56 -0.61
N PHE A 84 -1.55 -12.58 -1.48
CA PHE A 84 -1.62 -12.74 -2.93
C PHE A 84 -0.24 -12.66 -3.54
N ASN A 85 0.16 -13.74 -4.21
CA ASN A 85 1.40 -13.85 -4.98
C ASN A 85 1.06 -14.11 -6.46
N ASP A 86 2.06 -14.05 -7.34
CA ASP A 86 1.86 -14.27 -8.78
C ASP A 86 1.30 -15.67 -9.08
N ASP A 87 1.61 -16.65 -8.21
CA ASP A 87 1.14 -18.04 -8.30
C ASP A 87 -0.20 -18.30 -7.58
N GLY A 88 -0.87 -17.26 -7.09
CA GLY A 88 -2.16 -17.35 -6.41
C GLY A 88 -2.10 -17.01 -4.92
N VAL A 89 -2.93 -17.66 -4.10
CA VAL A 89 -3.07 -17.30 -2.68
C VAL A 89 -2.12 -18.12 -1.80
N ASN A 90 -1.25 -17.42 -1.07
CA ASN A 90 -0.25 -18.02 -0.19
C ASN A 90 -0.86 -18.32 1.20
N PHE A 91 -1.09 -19.61 1.48
CA PHE A 91 -1.46 -20.08 2.81
C PHE A 91 -0.41 -21.07 3.32
N LYS A 92 0.24 -20.72 4.43
CA LYS A 92 1.11 -21.66 5.15
C LYS A 92 0.28 -22.46 6.14
N ILE A 93 -0.09 -23.68 5.77
CA ILE A 93 -0.70 -24.62 6.72
C ILE A 93 0.44 -25.16 7.59
N ARG A 94 0.50 -24.69 8.84
CA ARG A 94 1.48 -25.16 9.82
C ARG A 94 1.05 -26.54 10.31
N GLY A 95 1.40 -27.57 9.54
CA GLY A 95 0.93 -28.94 9.74
C GLY A 95 1.68 -30.04 8.98
N ASP A 96 2.84 -29.78 8.38
CA ASP A 96 3.77 -30.86 8.04
C ASP A 96 5.20 -30.38 8.31
N LYS A 97 6.01 -31.32 8.81
CA LYS A 97 7.28 -31.10 9.52
C LYS A 97 8.36 -30.41 8.68
#